data_AF-A0A2A4N258-F1
#
_entry.id   AF-A0A2A4N258-F1
#
_cell.length_a   1.000
_cell.length_b   1.000
_cell.length_c   1.000
_cell.angle_alpha   90.00
_cell.angle_beta   90.00
_cell.angle_gamma   90.00
#
_symmetry.space_group_name_H-M   'P 1'
#
loop_
_entity.id
_entity.type
_entity.pdbx_description
1 polymer ?
#
loop_
_entity_poly.entity_id
_entity_poly.type
_entity_poly.pdbx_seq_one_letter_code
_entity_poly.pdbx_strand_id
1 'polypeptide(L)'
;WLDSFKDKTTGAIVSTLEEVVTKFDFEPSIHLAISNVIFEFDQMNETALRVKCKLLSMQGKHSLAIENYIKLYVKLYNEEYQFSFKDIVSEYTSV
;
A
#
# COMPACT_ATOMS: atom_id res chain seq x y z
N TRP A 1 10.43 26.99 -3.86
CA TRP A 1 11.07 26.35 -5.03
C TRP A 1 11.60 24.96 -4.68
N LEU A 2 12.28 24.80 -3.54
CA LEU A 2 12.74 23.49 -3.06
C LEU A 2 11.57 22.57 -2.67
N ASP A 3 10.59 23.07 -1.93
CA ASP A 3 9.40 22.27 -1.54
C ASP A 3 8.64 21.79 -2.77
N SER A 4 8.36 22.71 -3.72
CA SER A 4 7.71 22.37 -4.98
C SER A 4 8.51 21.38 -5.86
N PHE A 5 9.85 21.40 -5.77
CA PHE A 5 10.70 20.44 -6.47
C PHE A 5 10.64 19.08 -5.79
N LYS A 6 10.73 19.05 -4.45
CA LYS A 6 10.62 17.86 -3.63
C LYS A 6 9.26 17.18 -3.85
N ASP A 7 8.17 17.92 -3.78
CA ASP A 7 6.82 17.37 -3.96
C ASP A 7 6.63 16.76 -5.34
N LYS A 8 7.07 17.46 -6.40
CA LYS A 8 7.01 16.92 -7.78
C LYS A 8 7.85 15.66 -7.94
N THR A 9 9.05 15.65 -7.38
CA THR A 9 9.97 14.51 -7.49
C THR A 9 9.44 13.31 -6.72
N THR A 10 9.00 13.52 -5.47
CA THR A 10 8.39 12.48 -4.64
C THR A 10 7.12 11.92 -5.30
N GLY A 11 6.24 12.78 -5.82
CA GLY A 11 5.06 12.35 -6.54
C GLY A 11 5.39 11.47 -7.75
N ALA A 12 6.38 11.87 -8.56
CA ALA A 12 6.83 11.07 -9.70
C ALA A 12 7.41 9.71 -9.27
N ILE A 13 8.18 9.65 -8.18
CA ILE A 13 8.71 8.40 -7.62
C ILE A 13 7.56 7.50 -7.18
N VAL A 14 6.63 8.01 -6.36
CA VAL A 14 5.50 7.22 -5.85
C VAL A 14 4.67 6.67 -7.02
N SER A 15 4.24 7.52 -7.95
CA SER A 15 3.43 7.08 -9.09
C SER A 15 4.14 6.04 -9.96
N THR A 16 5.45 6.18 -10.16
CA THR A 16 6.23 5.18 -10.93
C THR A 16 6.28 3.85 -10.18
N LEU A 17 6.51 3.86 -8.86
CA LEU A 17 6.57 2.65 -8.05
C LEU A 17 5.21 1.96 -7.95
N GLU A 18 4.12 2.72 -7.86
CA GLU A 18 2.74 2.19 -7.93
C GLU A 18 2.49 1.47 -9.25
N GLU A 19 2.90 2.08 -10.37
CA GLU A 19 2.77 1.46 -11.69
C GLU A 19 3.59 0.18 -11.79
N VAL A 20 4.84 0.21 -11.31
CA VAL A 20 5.76 -0.94 -11.34
C VAL A 20 5.21 -2.10 -10.50
N VAL A 21 4.78 -1.85 -9.26
CA VAL A 21 4.30 -2.90 -8.35
C VAL A 21 2.96 -3.50 -8.80
N THR A 22 2.21 -2.76 -9.61
CA THR A 22 0.89 -3.17 -10.12
C THR A 22 0.97 -3.92 -11.45
N LYS A 23 1.86 -3.50 -12.36
CA LYS A 23 1.92 -4.05 -13.73
C LYS A 23 2.81 -5.29 -13.87
N PHE A 24 3.77 -5.47 -12.97
CA PHE A 24 4.73 -6.55 -13.06
C PHE A 24 4.54 -7.52 -11.90
N ASP A 25 4.64 -8.82 -12.23
CA ASP A 25 4.62 -9.88 -11.23
C ASP A 25 6.06 -10.14 -10.79
N PHE A 26 6.39 -9.71 -9.57
CA PHE A 26 7.69 -9.93 -8.97
C PHE A 26 7.60 -10.94 -7.83
N GLU A 27 8.77 -11.36 -7.35
CA GLU A 27 8.83 -12.12 -6.10
C GLU A 27 8.19 -11.34 -4.94
N PRO A 28 7.51 -12.03 -3.99
CA PRO A 28 6.90 -11.41 -2.81
C PRO A 28 7.80 -10.43 -2.03
N SER A 29 9.10 -10.72 -1.97
CA SER A 29 10.10 -9.87 -1.30
C SER A 29 10.31 -8.54 -2.02
N ILE A 30 10.25 -8.52 -3.35
CA ILE A 30 10.38 -7.31 -4.17
C ILE A 30 9.12 -6.46 -4.02
N HIS A 31 7.93 -7.07 -4.08
CA HIS A 31 6.68 -6.36 -3.79
C HIS A 31 6.71 -5.69 -2.41
N LEU A 32 7.18 -6.40 -1.38
CA LEU A 32 7.31 -5.82 -0.03
C LEU A 32 8.30 -4.65 0.01
N ALA A 33 9.44 -4.78 -0.67
CA ALA A 33 10.46 -3.73 -0.72
C ALA A 33 9.91 -2.46 -1.40
N ILE A 34 9.24 -2.60 -2.54
CA ILE A 34 8.62 -1.47 -3.25
C ILE A 34 7.56 -0.80 -2.37
N SER A 35 6.67 -1.58 -1.74
CA SER A 35 5.68 -1.03 -0.83
C SER A 35 6.31 -0.25 0.33
N ASN A 36 7.39 -0.77 0.93
CA ASN A 36 8.08 -0.07 2.01
C ASN A 36 8.70 1.25 1.55
N VAL A 37 9.29 1.29 0.35
CA VAL A 37 9.82 2.55 -0.22
C VAL A 37 8.69 3.56 -0.45
N ILE A 38 7.54 3.13 -0.97
CA ILE A 38 6.38 4.01 -1.12
C ILE A 38 5.97 4.59 0.25
N PHE A 39 5.95 3.79 1.32
CA PHE A 39 5.60 4.26 2.66
C PHE A 39 6.56 5.28 3.27
N GLU A 40 7.82 5.33 2.85
CA GLU A 40 8.75 6.38 3.27
C GLU A 40 8.34 7.77 2.73
N PHE A 41 7.59 7.81 1.63
CA PHE A 41 7.13 9.03 0.98
C PHE A 41 5.66 9.34 1.26
N ASP A 42 4.82 8.31 1.22
CA ASP A 42 3.38 8.38 1.41
C ASP A 42 2.92 7.20 2.27
N GLN A 43 2.81 7.44 3.58
CA GLN A 43 2.40 6.43 4.54
C GLN A 43 0.98 5.88 4.26
N MET A 44 0.13 6.66 3.57
CA MET A 44 -1.28 6.33 3.31
C MET A 44 -1.51 5.74 1.93
N ASN A 45 -0.45 5.46 1.18
CA ASN A 45 -0.58 4.99 -0.17
C ASN A 45 -1.38 3.67 -0.26
N GLU A 46 -2.58 3.73 -0.86
CA GLU A 46 -3.49 2.60 -0.93
C GLU A 46 -2.89 1.42 -1.71
N THR A 47 -2.15 1.69 -2.78
CA THR A 47 -1.51 0.67 -3.61
C THR A 47 -0.52 -0.14 -2.77
N ALA A 48 0.38 0.54 -2.05
CA ALA A 48 1.36 -0.10 -1.18
C ALA A 48 0.71 -0.88 -0.02
N LEU A 49 -0.38 -0.37 0.52
CA LEU A 49 -1.15 -1.03 1.59
C LEU A 49 -1.79 -2.33 1.10
N ARG A 50 -2.45 -2.29 -0.05
CA ARG A 50 -3.07 -3.46 -0.69
C ARG A 50 -2.03 -4.56 -0.93
N VAL A 51 -0.85 -4.20 -1.45
CA VAL A 51 0.27 -5.14 -1.66
C VAL A 51 0.71 -5.79 -0.34
N LYS A 52 0.96 -5.02 0.72
CA LYS A 52 1.34 -5.59 2.03
C LYS A 52 0.26 -6.51 2.61
N CYS A 53 -1.01 -6.13 2.48
CA CYS A 53 -2.14 -6.98 2.89
C CYS A 53 -2.16 -8.31 2.12
N LYS A 54 -1.95 -8.29 0.80
CA LYS A 54 -1.85 -9.51 -0.03
C LYS A 54 -0.69 -10.40 0.42
N LEU A 55 0.50 -9.83 0.65
CA LEU A 55 1.66 -10.59 1.10
C LEU A 55 1.46 -11.22 2.49
N LEU A 56 0.89 -10.47 3.43
CA LEU A 56 0.56 -10.99 4.76
C LEU A 56 -0.54 -12.06 4.70
N SER A 57 -1.45 -11.93 3.72
CA SER A 57 -2.44 -12.96 3.41
C SER A 57 -1.79 -14.28 3.01
N MET A 58 -0.84 -14.23 2.07
CA MET A 58 -0.10 -15.41 1.62
C MET A 58 0.71 -16.08 2.74
N GLN A 59 1.06 -15.33 3.79
CA GLN A 59 1.80 -15.83 4.96
C GLN A 59 0.90 -16.34 6.10
N GLY A 60 -0.43 -16.35 5.93
CA GLY A 60 -1.38 -16.74 6.97
C GLY A 60 -1.54 -15.71 8.11
N LYS A 61 -1.01 -14.49 7.94
CA LYS A 61 -1.00 -13.41 8.95
C LYS A 61 -2.03 -12.32 8.63
N HIS A 62 -3.22 -12.73 8.23
CA HIS A 62 -4.29 -11.84 7.74
C HIS A 62 -4.66 -10.74 8.75
N SER A 63 -4.98 -11.10 9.99
CA SER A 63 -5.55 -10.18 11.00
C SER A 63 -4.61 -9.03 11.39
N LEU A 64 -3.30 -9.30 11.51
CA LEU A 64 -2.32 -8.32 11.97
C LEU A 64 -2.08 -7.19 10.93
N ALA A 65 -2.16 -7.52 9.65
CA ALA A 65 -2.01 -6.56 8.56
C ALA A 65 -3.10 -5.49 8.60
N ILE A 66 -4.35 -5.96 8.67
CA ILE A 66 -5.55 -5.14 8.62
C ILE A 66 -5.65 -4.31 9.90
N GLU A 67 -5.37 -4.88 11.06
CA GLU A 67 -5.45 -4.15 12.33
C GLU A 67 -4.50 -2.95 12.36
N ASN A 68 -3.27 -3.12 11.88
CA ASN A 68 -2.31 -2.02 11.81
C ASN A 68 -2.76 -0.94 10.82
N TYR A 69 -3.37 -1.35 9.70
CA TYR A 69 -3.90 -0.42 8.70
C TYR A 69 -5.12 0.37 9.21
N ILE A 70 -6.12 -0.30 9.80
CA ILE A 70 -7.30 0.36 10.37
C ILE A 70 -6.88 1.37 11.45
N LYS A 71 -5.93 0.99 12.33
CA LYS A 71 -5.40 1.90 13.35
C LYS A 71 -4.76 3.14 12.73
N LEU A 72 -4.01 2.97 11.65
CA LEU A 72 -3.31 4.06 10.98
C LEU A 72 -4.28 4.97 10.20
N TYR A 73 -5.28 4.39 9.53
CA TYR A 73 -6.35 5.10 8.82
C TYR A 73 -7.17 5.97 9.80
N VAL A 74 -7.66 5.38 10.89
CA VAL A 74 -8.42 6.10 11.93
C VAL A 74 -7.59 7.23 12.52
N LYS A 75 -6.29 7.02 12.76
CA LYS A 75 -5.39 8.04 13.31
C LYS A 75 -5.25 9.27 12.41
N LEU A 76 -5.26 9.09 11.08
CA LEU A 76 -4.95 10.16 10.13
C LEU A 76 -6.17 10.88 9.57
N TYR A 77 -7.25 10.13 9.33
CA TYR A 77 -8.48 10.68 8.77
C TYR A 77 -9.54 10.96 9.84
N ASN A 78 -9.37 10.44 11.05
CA ASN A 78 -10.38 10.48 12.12
C ASN A 78 -11.73 9.91 11.65
N GLU A 79 -11.67 8.91 10.76
CA GLU A 79 -12.79 8.20 10.16
C GLU A 79 -12.66 6.70 10.40
N GLU A 80 -13.79 6.01 10.57
CA GLU A 80 -13.81 4.56 10.63
C GLU A 80 -13.55 3.96 9.25
N TYR A 81 -12.60 3.04 9.17
CA TYR A 81 -12.31 2.31 7.95
C TYR A 81 -13.48 1.38 7.57
N GLN A 82 -14.06 1.58 6.40
CA GLN A 82 -15.33 0.93 6.01
C GLN A 82 -15.18 -0.40 5.27
N PHE A 83 -13.97 -0.75 4.81
CA PHE A 83 -13.77 -1.97 4.02
C PHE A 83 -13.31 -3.13 4.88
N SER A 84 -13.84 -4.32 4.62
CA SER A 84 -13.34 -5.55 5.22
C SER A 84 -12.10 -6.03 4.45
N PHE A 85 -11.28 -6.87 5.09
CA PHE A 85 -10.18 -7.55 4.41
C PHE A 85 -10.62 -8.30 3.16
N LYS A 86 -11.81 -8.88 3.19
CA LYS A 86 -12.36 -9.63 2.07
C LYS A 86 -12.62 -8.72 0.88
N ASP A 87 -13.03 -7.48 1.12
CA ASP A 87 -13.23 -6.48 0.07
C ASP A 87 -11.88 -6.11 -0.57
N ILE A 88 -10.86 -5.88 0.25
CA ILE A 88 -9.49 -5.55 -0.21
C ILE A 88 -8.88 -6.67 -1.05
N VAL A 89 -9.08 -7.92 -0.65
CA VAL A 89 -8.47 -9.09 -1.33
C VAL A 89 -9.28 -9.52 -2.57
N SER A 90 -10.62 -9.38 -2.54
CA SER A 90 -11.49 -9.87 -3.62
C SER A 90 -11.37 -9.08 -4.93
N GLU A 91 -11.03 -7.80 -4.85
CA GLU A 91 -10.91 -6.88 -6.00
C GLU A 91 -9.77 -7.29 -6.98
N TYR A 92 -8.88 -8.21 -6.58
CA TYR A 92 -7.76 -8.72 -7.38
C TYR A 92 -7.90 -10.18 -7.84
N THR A 93 -9.04 -10.84 -7.59
CA THR A 93 -9.31 -12.21 -8.07
C THR A 93 -10.03 -12.28 -9.41
N SER A 94 -10.34 -11.14 -10.03
CA SER A 94 -10.95 -11.08 -11.35
C SER A 94 -9.87 -11.01 -12.44
N VAL A 95 -9.47 -12.21 -12.87
CA VAL A 95 -8.81 -12.62 -14.14
C VAL A 95 -7.67 -11.75 -14.67
#